data_AF-A0A3B9AUS2-F1
#
_entry.id   AF-A0A3B9AUS2-F1
#
_cell.length_a   1.000
_cell.length_b   1.000
_cell.length_c   1.000
_cell.angle_alpha   90.00
_cell.angle_beta   90.00
_cell.angle_gamma   90.00
#
_symmetry.space_group_name_H-M   'P 1'
#
loop_
_entity.id
_entity.type
_entity.pdbx_description
1 polymer ?
#
loop_
_entity_poly.entity_id
_entity_poly.type
_entity_poly.pdbx_seq_one_letter_code
_entity_poly.pdbx_strand_id
1 'polypeptide(L)'
;MNQTRDWKRILYVVGVIAFIIGTIDPLEGSVVIAAGVSMVALSTYLKQDRHWKIFLASLIMIITGVVCLFYFSSLGGFGGTSELSWWWATLILPYPIGWLITLILLIVRGIRKRKENT
;
A
#
# COMPACT_ATOMS: atom_id res chain seq x y z
N MET A 1 21.66 16.09 -23.40
CA MET A 1 21.82 15.05 -22.34
C MET A 1 20.46 14.71 -21.76
N ASN A 2 20.05 13.44 -21.88
CA ASN A 2 18.68 12.95 -21.74
C ASN A 2 18.36 12.62 -20.27
N GLN A 3 17.92 13.61 -19.47
CA GLN A 3 17.67 13.46 -18.01
C GLN A 3 16.27 12.95 -17.62
N THR A 4 15.35 12.78 -18.57
CA THR A 4 13.96 12.40 -18.26
C THR A 4 13.77 10.91 -17.95
N ARG A 5 14.84 10.10 -18.06
CA ARG A 5 14.71 8.64 -18.18
C ARG A 5 14.67 7.80 -16.90
N ASP A 6 14.88 8.34 -15.70
CA ASP A 6 14.77 7.48 -14.50
C ASP A 6 14.05 8.07 -13.29
N TRP A 7 13.49 9.28 -13.34
CA TRP A 7 12.71 9.82 -12.21
C TRP A 7 11.53 8.91 -11.83
N LYS A 8 10.79 8.43 -12.84
CA LYS A 8 9.69 7.46 -12.63
C LYS A 8 10.20 6.15 -12.02
N ARG A 9 11.42 5.71 -12.36
CA ARG A 9 12.01 4.48 -11.82
C ARG A 9 12.47 4.68 -10.38
N ILE A 10 13.08 5.82 -10.07
CA ILE A 10 13.48 6.21 -8.71
C ILE A 10 12.23 6.27 -7.82
N LEU A 11 11.17 6.95 -8.29
CA LEU A 11 9.89 7.03 -7.56
C LEU A 11 9.32 5.65 -7.24
N TYR A 12 9.37 4.72 -8.21
CA TYR A 12 8.94 3.33 -7.99
C TYR A 12 9.81 2.62 -6.94
N VAL A 13 11.13 2.69 -7.05
CA VAL A 13 12.05 2.02 -6.12
C VAL A 13 11.91 2.57 -4.70
N VAL A 14 11.86 3.90 -4.56
CA VAL A 14 11.62 4.56 -3.26
C VAL A 14 10.28 4.14 -2.68
N GLY A 15 9.22 4.09 -3.50
CA GLY A 15 7.90 3.63 -3.05
C GLY A 15 7.90 2.17 -2.58
N VAL A 16 8.62 1.28 -3.27
CA VAL A 16 8.76 -0.13 -2.84
C VAL A 16 9.55 -0.24 -1.53
N ILE A 17 10.64 0.51 -1.38
CA ILE A 17 11.43 0.51 -0.14
C ILE A 17 10.60 1.05 1.02
N ALA A 18 9.91 2.19 0.84
CA ALA A 18 9.04 2.76 1.85
C ALA A 18 7.95 1.78 2.27
N PHE A 19 7.32 1.10 1.30
CA PHE A 19 6.36 0.05 1.57
C PHE A 19 6.96 -1.08 2.43
N ILE A 20 8.14 -1.61 2.06
CA ILE A 20 8.79 -2.69 2.84
C ILE A 20 9.11 -2.22 4.26
N ILE A 21 9.65 -1.01 4.42
CA ILE A 21 9.96 -0.45 5.75
C ILE A 21 8.69 -0.34 6.59
N GLY A 22 7.61 0.19 6.02
CA GLY A 22 6.35 0.33 6.73
C GLY A 22 5.71 -1.01 7.12
N THR A 23 6.05 -2.11 6.44
CA THR A 23 5.56 -3.45 6.79
C THR A 23 6.28 -4.10 7.98
N ILE A 24 7.39 -3.51 8.46
CA ILE A 24 8.09 -4.00 9.66
C ILE A 24 7.20 -3.85 10.89
N ASP A 25 6.51 -2.70 11.00
CA ASP A 25 5.44 -2.48 11.97
C ASP A 25 4.19 -2.00 11.21
N PRO A 26 3.26 -2.90 10.88
CA PRO A 26 2.07 -2.53 10.12
C PRO A 26 1.13 -1.55 10.83
N LEU A 27 1.21 -1.38 12.16
CA LEU A 27 0.31 -0.47 12.87
C LEU A 27 0.86 0.95 12.83
N GLU A 28 2.09 1.15 13.28
CA GLU A 28 2.75 2.47 13.25
C GLU A 28 3.20 2.86 11.84
N GLY A 29 3.70 1.90 11.08
CA GLY A 29 4.16 2.05 9.70
C GLY A 29 3.03 2.14 8.67
N SER A 30 1.76 2.13 9.08
CA SER A 30 0.60 2.21 8.20
C SER A 30 0.60 3.45 7.29
N VAL A 31 1.04 4.60 7.82
CA VAL A 31 1.22 5.85 7.05
C VAL A 31 2.34 5.70 6.02
N VAL A 32 3.44 5.03 6.39
CA VAL A 32 4.58 4.78 5.50
C VAL A 32 4.19 3.79 4.40
N ILE A 33 3.38 2.77 4.71
CA ILE A 33 2.80 1.85 3.72
C ILE A 33 1.92 2.63 2.75
N ALA A 34 0.99 3.45 3.24
CA ALA A 34 0.10 4.25 2.40
C ALA A 34 0.90 5.18 1.46
N ALA A 35 1.93 5.85 1.98
CA ALA A 35 2.82 6.69 1.19
C ALA A 35 3.61 5.89 0.14
N GLY A 36 4.18 4.74 0.54
CA GLY A 36 4.92 3.85 -0.36
C GLY A 36 4.06 3.32 -1.50
N VAL A 37 2.85 2.83 -1.19
CA VAL A 37 1.89 2.36 -2.21
C VAL A 37 1.43 3.52 -3.09
N SER A 38 1.25 4.73 -2.54
CA SER A 38 0.92 5.92 -3.34
C SER A 38 2.00 6.23 -4.37
N MET A 39 3.28 6.20 -3.98
CA MET A 39 4.41 6.41 -4.89
C MET A 39 4.48 5.33 -5.98
N VAL A 40 4.26 4.05 -5.61
CA VAL A 40 4.21 2.92 -6.55
C VAL A 40 3.05 3.06 -7.53
N ALA A 41 1.85 3.41 -7.04
CA ALA A 41 0.66 3.62 -7.84
C ALA A 41 0.85 4.80 -8.81
N LEU A 42 1.37 5.94 -8.32
CA LEU A 42 1.66 7.11 -9.14
C LEU A 42 2.69 6.80 -10.22
N SER A 43 3.78 6.11 -9.88
CA SER A 43 4.77 5.70 -10.87
C SER A 43 4.18 4.76 -11.92
N THR A 44 3.27 3.86 -11.54
CA THR A 44 2.66 2.88 -12.45
C THR A 44 1.61 3.54 -13.34
N TYR A 45 0.86 4.50 -12.80
CA TYR A 45 -0.07 5.35 -13.55
C TYR A 45 0.67 6.19 -14.60
N LEU A 46 1.79 6.82 -14.23
CA LEU A 46 2.62 7.62 -15.14
C LEU A 46 3.33 6.78 -16.24
N LYS A 47 3.37 5.46 -16.09
CA LYS A 47 3.86 4.52 -17.11
C LYS A 47 2.72 3.91 -17.96
N GLN A 48 1.47 4.26 -17.66
CA GLN A 48 0.26 3.76 -18.35
C GLN A 48 0.19 2.21 -18.38
N ASP A 49 0.73 1.58 -17.34
CA ASP A 49 0.80 0.13 -17.20
C ASP A 49 -0.58 -0.49 -16.97
N ARG A 50 -0.89 -1.63 -17.59
CA ARG A 50 -2.20 -2.32 -17.48
C ARG A 50 -2.69 -2.53 -16.04
N HIS A 51 -1.78 -2.65 -15.08
CA HIS A 51 -2.05 -2.93 -13.67
C HIS A 51 -2.28 -1.67 -12.80
N TRP A 52 -2.24 -0.45 -13.37
CA TRP A 52 -2.38 0.79 -12.61
C TRP A 52 -3.69 0.85 -11.80
N LYS A 53 -4.78 0.31 -12.35
CA LYS A 53 -6.08 0.26 -11.67
C LYS A 53 -6.05 -0.60 -10.41
N ILE A 54 -5.30 -1.70 -10.42
CA ILE A 54 -5.23 -2.60 -9.27
C ILE A 54 -4.40 -1.95 -8.16
N PHE A 55 -3.27 -1.31 -8.49
CA PHE A 55 -2.50 -0.53 -7.51
C PHE A 55 -3.32 0.63 -6.91
N LEU A 56 -4.14 1.31 -7.73
CA LEU A 56 -5.02 2.36 -7.24
C LEU A 56 -6.11 1.80 -6.31
N ALA A 57 -6.73 0.68 -6.67
CA ALA A 57 -7.71 0.01 -5.82
C ALA A 57 -7.09 -0.41 -4.47
N SER A 58 -5.88 -1.00 -4.50
CA SER A 58 -5.13 -1.32 -3.28
C SER A 58 -4.83 -0.08 -2.44
N LEU A 59 -4.46 1.04 -3.07
CA LEU A 59 -4.23 2.29 -2.38
C LEU A 59 -5.50 2.80 -1.67
N ILE A 60 -6.64 2.78 -2.35
CA ILE A 60 -7.92 3.21 -1.77
C ILE A 60 -8.28 2.31 -0.58
N MET A 61 -8.11 0.99 -0.70
CA MET A 61 -8.35 0.06 0.41
C MET A 61 -7.43 0.35 1.61
N ILE A 62 -6.15 0.61 1.35
CA ILE A 62 -5.18 0.96 2.40
C ILE A 62 -5.59 2.27 3.07
N ILE A 63 -5.80 3.35 2.31
CA ILE A 63 -6.15 4.67 2.88
C ILE A 63 -7.42 4.57 3.72
N THR A 64 -8.47 3.95 3.19
CA THR A 64 -9.73 3.78 3.93
C THR A 64 -9.51 2.99 5.22
N GLY A 65 -8.78 1.87 5.15
CA GLY A 65 -8.49 1.06 6.34
C GLY A 65 -7.61 1.78 7.36
N VAL A 66 -6.63 2.57 6.92
CA VAL A 66 -5.79 3.40 7.81
C VAL A 66 -6.63 4.49 8.48
N VAL A 67 -7.49 5.20 7.73
CA VAL A 67 -8.39 6.21 8.31
C VAL A 67 -9.31 5.59 9.35
N CYS A 68 -9.90 4.42 9.06
CA CYS A 68 -10.69 3.68 10.04
C CYS A 68 -9.87 3.27 11.27
N LEU A 69 -8.65 2.77 11.09
CA LEU A 69 -7.76 2.36 12.17
C LEU A 69 -7.45 3.53 13.11
N PHE A 70 -7.07 4.68 12.56
CA PHE A 70 -6.82 5.89 13.36
C PHE A 70 -8.08 6.41 14.04
N TYR A 71 -9.22 6.38 13.35
CA TYR A 71 -10.50 6.80 13.92
C TYR A 71 -10.90 5.94 15.13
N PHE A 72 -10.85 4.61 15.01
CA PHE A 72 -11.16 3.71 16.13
C PHE A 72 -10.13 3.78 17.25
N SER A 73 -8.85 3.99 16.91
CA SER A 73 -7.80 4.23 17.91
C SER A 73 -8.09 5.50 18.72
N SER A 74 -8.57 6.58 18.09
CA SER A 74 -8.94 7.82 18.78
C SER A 74 -10.15 7.67 19.70
N LEU A 75 -11.04 6.71 19.42
CA LEU A 75 -12.22 6.40 20.23
C LEU A 75 -11.93 5.41 21.38
N GLY A 76 -10.66 5.07 21.62
CA GLY A 76 -10.26 4.17 22.70
C GLY A 76 -10.15 2.69 22.31
N GLY A 77 -10.13 2.37 21.01
CA GLY A 77 -9.85 1.02 20.51
C GLY A 77 -11.03 0.04 20.61
N PHE A 78 -10.72 -1.27 20.50
CA PHE A 78 -11.71 -2.34 20.49
C PHE A 78 -11.67 -3.17 21.79
N GLY A 79 -12.84 -3.40 22.37
CA GLY A 79 -13.02 -4.29 23.53
C GLY A 79 -12.75 -3.65 24.91
N GLY A 80 -13.35 -4.23 25.96
CA GLY A 80 -13.22 -3.75 27.34
C GLY A 80 -14.30 -2.75 27.75
N THR A 81 -13.90 -1.60 28.31
CA THR A 81 -14.78 -0.48 28.72
C THR A 81 -15.16 0.47 27.57
N SER A 82 -14.66 0.22 26.35
CA SER A 82 -14.93 1.03 25.16
C SER A 82 -16.27 0.65 24.52
N GLU A 83 -17.02 1.63 24.02
CA GLU A 83 -18.37 1.44 23.43
C GLU A 83 -18.36 0.71 22.07
N LEU A 84 -17.20 0.39 21.51
CA LEU A 84 -17.04 -0.16 20.16
C LEU A 84 -17.07 -1.70 20.14
N SER A 85 -18.11 -2.23 19.49
CA SER A 85 -18.26 -3.66 19.18
C SER A 85 -17.15 -4.19 18.26
N TRP A 86 -16.78 -5.46 18.43
CA TRP A 86 -15.84 -6.20 17.57
C TRP A 86 -16.21 -6.18 16.08
N TRP A 87 -17.48 -5.97 15.74
CA TRP A 87 -17.91 -5.82 14.35
C TRP A 87 -17.26 -4.62 13.64
N TRP A 88 -16.96 -3.55 14.36
CA TRP A 88 -16.29 -2.38 13.79
C TRP A 88 -14.85 -2.68 13.35
N ALA A 89 -14.20 -3.71 13.91
CA ALA A 89 -12.87 -4.14 13.47
C ALA A 89 -12.89 -4.66 12.02
N THR A 90 -14.04 -5.11 11.50
CA THR A 90 -14.15 -5.53 10.09
C THR A 90 -13.90 -4.38 9.10
N LEU A 91 -14.13 -3.13 9.50
CA LEU A 91 -13.81 -1.95 8.68
C LEU A 91 -12.31 -1.69 8.58
N ILE A 92 -11.48 -2.34 9.41
CA ILE A 92 -10.02 -2.29 9.31
C ILE A 92 -9.49 -3.31 8.31
N LEU A 93 -10.20 -4.42 8.03
CA LEU A 93 -9.77 -5.47 7.08
C LEU A 93 -9.33 -4.96 5.69
N PRO A 94 -9.92 -3.90 5.10
CA PRO A 94 -9.42 -3.36 3.84
C PRO A 94 -7.92 -3.01 3.87
N TYR A 95 -7.38 -2.60 5.02
CA TYR A 95 -5.97 -2.26 5.19
C TYR A 95 -5.02 -3.44 4.90
N PRO A 96 -5.07 -4.57 5.65
CA PRO A 96 -4.22 -5.72 5.38
C PRO A 96 -4.50 -6.34 4.01
N ILE A 97 -5.74 -6.30 3.52
CA ILE A 97 -6.07 -6.82 2.18
C ILE A 97 -5.37 -5.99 1.09
N GLY A 98 -5.48 -4.66 1.15
CA GLY A 98 -4.85 -3.77 0.17
C GLY A 98 -3.33 -3.88 0.19
N TRP A 99 -2.75 -4.05 1.38
CA TRP A 99 -1.33 -4.36 1.55
C TRP A 99 -0.94 -5.67 0.84
N LEU A 100 -1.62 -6.78 1.12
CA LEU A 100 -1.30 -8.09 0.54
C LEU A 100 -1.40 -8.10 -0.98
N ILE A 101 -2.43 -7.46 -1.54
CA ILE A 101 -2.57 -7.33 -3.00
C ILE A 101 -1.36 -6.61 -3.59
N THR A 102 -0.91 -5.52 -2.95
CA THR A 102 0.27 -4.76 -3.39
C THR A 102 1.51 -5.64 -3.37
N LEU A 103 1.72 -6.40 -2.29
CA LEU A 103 2.85 -7.32 -2.15
C LEU A 103 2.85 -8.39 -3.26
N ILE A 104 1.70 -9.04 -3.50
CA ILE A 104 1.54 -10.06 -4.53
C ILE A 104 1.84 -9.49 -5.91
N LEU A 105 1.32 -8.29 -6.23
CA LEU A 105 1.58 -7.64 -7.52
C LEU A 105 3.06 -7.30 -7.71
N LEU A 106 3.74 -6.84 -6.66
CA LEU A 106 5.18 -6.57 -6.71
C LEU A 106 5.97 -7.85 -7.01
N ILE A 107 5.64 -8.96 -6.34
CA ILE A 107 6.28 -10.27 -6.56
C ILE A 107 6.02 -10.79 -7.98
N VAL A 108 4.75 -10.82 -8.42
CA VAL A 108 4.38 -11.28 -9.77
C VAL A 108 5.08 -10.47 -10.85
N ARG A 109 5.14 -9.14 -10.68
CA ARG A 109 5.83 -8.23 -11.60
C ARG A 109 7.33 -8.50 -11.63
N GLY A 110 7.94 -8.78 -10.46
CA GLY A 110 9.36 -9.15 -10.35
C GLY A 110 9.68 -10.45 -11.07
N ILE A 111 8.88 -11.51 -10.85
CA ILE A 111 9.07 -12.83 -11.47
C ILE A 111 8.90 -12.77 -12.99
N ARG A 112 7.83 -12.11 -13.48
CA ARG A 112 7.54 -12.03 -14.92
C ARG A 112 8.66 -11.30 -15.67
N LYS A 113 9.19 -10.21 -15.10
CA LYS A 113 10.33 -9.50 -15.67
C LYS A 113 11.60 -10.36 -15.73
N ARG A 114 11.83 -11.24 -14.76
CA ARG A 114 12.97 -12.18 -14.80
C ARG A 114 12.84 -13.16 -15.97
N LYS A 115 11.63 -13.72 -16.17
CA LYS A 115 11.35 -14.70 -17.22
C LYS A 115 11.54 -14.15 -18.65
N GLU A 116 11.28 -12.86 -18.87
CA GLU A 116 11.51 -12.21 -20.18
C GLU A 116 12.99 -11.92 -20.49
N ASN A 117 13.88 -11.99 -19.47
CA ASN A 117 15.32 -11.74 -19.63
C ASN A 117 16.16 -13.04 -19.59
N THR A 118 15.52 -14.22 -19.61
CA THR A 118 16.18 -15.54 -19.66
C THR A 118 15.83 -16.21 -20.98
#